data_AF-A0A1H4GL41-F1
#
_entry.id   AF-A0A1H4GL41-F1
#
_cell.length_a   1.000
_cell.length_b   1.000
_cell.length_c   1.000
_cell.angle_alpha   90.00
_cell.angle_beta   90.00
_cell.angle_gamma   90.00
#
_symmetry.space_group_name_H-M   'P 1'
#
loop_
_entity.id
_entity.type
_entity.pdbx_description
1 polymer ?
#
loop_
_entity_poly.entity_id
_entity_poly.type
_entity_poly.pdbx_seq_one_letter_code
_entity_poly.pdbx_strand_id
1 'polypeptide(L)'
;MQSPDLETVKKVRVALQQVISAREHGVQAVPYFAPTDIGTLPSYERERELNVKEETDYGNRVRAGVHMTLSAAVSALEVAEALMENFDIVDAKDRKRELIRCSLNARVARDAAAEAAAVLSGQQAPKSDAMVEIKRLKSALFQRFGIGEQENA
;
A
#
# COMPACT_ATOMS: atom_id res chain seq x y z
N MET A 1 -13.53 30.87 13.53
CA MET A 1 -13.64 29.95 14.68
C MET A 1 -13.55 28.55 14.10
N GLN A 2 -12.53 27.76 14.42
CA GLN A 2 -12.44 26.38 13.89
C GLN A 2 -13.61 25.57 14.48
N SER A 3 -14.40 24.91 13.64
CA SER A 3 -15.51 24.10 14.13
C SER A 3 -14.98 22.84 14.84
N PRO A 4 -15.67 22.34 15.88
CA PRO A 4 -15.29 21.09 16.55
C PRO A 4 -15.23 19.89 15.58
N ASP A 5 -15.99 19.95 14.49
CA ASP A 5 -15.96 18.94 13.43
C ASP A 5 -14.63 18.96 12.67
N LEU A 6 -14.10 20.16 12.32
CA LEU A 6 -12.81 20.30 11.64
C LEU A 6 -11.66 19.74 12.48
N GLU A 7 -11.67 20.01 13.79
CA GLU A 7 -10.67 19.46 14.70
C GLU A 7 -10.73 17.94 14.76
N THR A 8 -11.93 17.38 14.75
CA THR A 8 -12.15 15.92 14.73
C THR A 8 -11.62 15.30 13.43
N VAL A 9 -11.91 15.89 12.28
CA VAL A 9 -11.39 15.44 10.98
C VAL A 9 -9.86 15.43 10.98
N LYS A 10 -9.23 16.51 11.46
CA LYS A 10 -7.76 16.62 11.58
C LYS A 10 -7.17 15.53 12.47
N LYS A 11 -7.79 15.25 13.63
CA LYS A 11 -7.36 14.18 14.54
C LYS A 11 -7.43 12.81 13.87
N VAL A 12 -8.51 12.52 13.16
CA VAL A 12 -8.68 11.26 12.43
C VAL A 12 -7.61 11.12 11.34
N ARG A 13 -7.38 12.16 10.53
CA ARG A 13 -6.34 12.14 9.49
C ARG A 13 -4.96 11.84 10.07
N VAL A 14 -4.58 12.53 11.15
CA VAL A 14 -3.29 12.32 11.83
C VAL A 14 -3.19 10.89 12.38
N ALA A 15 -4.25 10.36 12.99
CA ALA A 15 -4.27 8.99 13.48
C ALA A 15 -4.08 7.98 12.34
N LEU A 16 -4.72 8.17 11.19
CA LEU A 16 -4.53 7.30 10.03
C LEU A 16 -3.11 7.37 9.48
N GLN A 17 -2.52 8.56 9.41
CA GLN A 17 -1.12 8.74 9.00
C GLN A 17 -0.15 8.01 9.94
N GLN A 18 -0.40 8.04 11.26
CA GLN A 18 0.38 7.27 12.23
C GLN A 18 0.25 5.76 12.00
N VAL A 19 -0.95 5.26 11.70
CA VAL A 19 -1.15 3.85 11.36
C VAL A 19 -0.39 3.47 10.09
N ILE A 20 -0.39 4.34 9.07
CA ILE A 20 0.36 4.11 7.82
C ILE A 20 1.85 4.04 8.11
N SER A 21 2.43 5.03 8.79
CA SER A 21 3.87 5.07 9.11
C SER A 21 4.31 3.92 10.03
N ALA A 22 3.49 3.55 11.02
CA ALA A 22 3.75 2.37 11.85
C ALA A 22 3.76 1.08 11.00
N ARG A 23 2.93 1.05 9.94
CA ARG A 23 2.83 -0.07 9.01
C ARG A 23 3.89 -0.06 7.92
N GLU A 24 4.52 1.06 7.55
CA GLU A 24 5.60 1.09 6.53
C GLU A 24 6.73 0.10 6.85
N HIS A 25 7.00 -0.12 8.14
CA HIS A 25 7.99 -1.10 8.61
C HIS A 25 7.51 -2.56 8.50
N GLY A 26 6.21 -2.81 8.34
CA GLY A 26 5.57 -4.14 8.28
C GLY A 26 4.78 -4.46 7.00
N VAL A 27 4.69 -3.53 6.04
CA VAL A 27 3.93 -3.66 4.78
C VAL A 27 4.77 -4.24 3.63
N GLN A 28 6.09 -4.42 3.82
CA GLN A 28 6.97 -4.95 2.78
C GLN A 28 6.49 -6.32 2.27
N ALA A 29 6.16 -6.39 0.97
CA ALA A 29 5.71 -7.61 0.31
C ALA A 29 6.69 -8.75 0.56
N VAL A 30 6.17 -9.92 0.92
CA VAL A 30 6.99 -11.13 1.12
C VAL A 30 7.13 -11.79 -0.25
N PRO A 31 8.34 -11.84 -0.83
CA PRO A 31 8.54 -12.53 -2.09
C PRO A 31 8.32 -14.04 -1.88
N TYR A 32 7.50 -14.64 -2.75
CA TYR A 32 7.44 -16.09 -2.85
C TYR A 32 8.64 -16.57 -3.68
N PHE A 33 9.47 -17.44 -3.09
CA PHE A 33 10.59 -18.07 -3.79
C PHE A 33 10.20 -19.50 -4.14
N ALA A 34 9.88 -19.73 -5.42
CA ALA A 34 9.68 -21.06 -5.95
C ALA A 34 10.99 -21.88 -5.90
N PRO A 35 10.94 -23.18 -5.55
CA PRO A 35 11.99 -24.11 -5.93
C PRO A 35 12.16 -24.08 -7.46
N THR A 36 13.40 -24.14 -7.95
CA THR A 36 13.76 -23.95 -9.36
C THR A 36 13.01 -24.87 -10.34
N ASP A 37 12.38 -25.95 -9.86
CA ASP A 37 11.66 -26.88 -10.72
C ASP A 37 10.46 -27.58 -10.05
N ILE A 38 9.38 -26.82 -9.76
CA ILE A 38 8.12 -27.32 -9.16
C ILE A 38 7.52 -28.50 -9.97
N GLY A 39 7.79 -28.57 -11.28
CA GLY A 39 7.33 -29.64 -12.16
C GLY A 39 7.99 -31.01 -11.90
N THR A 40 9.13 -31.03 -11.23
CA THR A 40 9.89 -32.25 -10.89
C THR A 40 9.57 -32.78 -9.49
N LEU A 41 8.89 -31.98 -8.67
CA LEU A 41 8.50 -32.37 -7.32
C LEU A 41 7.44 -33.49 -7.34
N PRO A 42 7.50 -34.43 -6.38
CA PRO A 42 6.41 -35.36 -6.10
C PRO A 42 5.07 -34.62 -5.91
N SER A 43 3.96 -35.26 -6.27
CA SER A 43 2.63 -34.64 -6.25
C SER A 43 2.29 -33.96 -4.91
N TYR A 44 2.66 -34.59 -3.79
CA TYR A 44 2.41 -34.04 -2.44
C TYR A 44 3.24 -32.78 -2.14
N GLU A 45 4.45 -32.66 -2.68
CA GLU A 45 5.31 -31.48 -2.49
C GLU A 45 4.87 -30.35 -3.42
N ARG A 46 4.38 -30.68 -4.61
CA ARG A 46 3.83 -29.72 -5.57
C ARG A 46 2.59 -29.02 -5.02
N GLU A 47 1.63 -29.77 -4.48
CA GLU A 47 0.44 -29.21 -3.83
C GLU A 47 0.80 -28.31 -2.64
N ARG A 48 1.79 -28.74 -1.84
CA ARG A 48 2.28 -27.94 -0.72
C ARG A 48 2.88 -26.61 -1.18
N GLU A 49 3.72 -26.61 -2.20
CA GLU A 49 4.33 -25.38 -2.73
C GLU A 49 3.28 -24.46 -3.39
N LEU A 50 2.27 -25.01 -4.07
CA LEU A 50 1.15 -24.22 -4.60
C LEU A 50 0.38 -23.52 -3.47
N ASN A 51 0.08 -24.23 -2.38
CA ASN A 51 -0.58 -23.64 -1.22
C ASN A 51 0.25 -22.50 -0.60
N VAL A 52 1.58 -22.69 -0.47
CA VAL A 52 2.47 -21.64 0.05
C VAL A 52 2.47 -20.41 -0.85
N LYS A 53 2.47 -20.60 -2.17
CA LYS A 53 2.35 -19.50 -3.14
C LYS A 53 1.04 -18.74 -2.96
N GLU A 54 -0.08 -19.45 -2.91
CA GLU A 54 -1.41 -18.85 -2.77
C GLU A 54 -1.56 -18.07 -1.46
N GLU A 55 -1.09 -18.62 -0.34
CA GLU A 55 -1.08 -17.95 0.96
C GLU A 55 -0.20 -16.68 0.93
N THR A 56 0.96 -16.76 0.28
CA THR A 56 1.86 -15.61 0.13
C THR A 56 1.21 -14.50 -0.70
N ASP A 57 0.58 -14.86 -1.83
CA ASP A 57 -0.12 -13.94 -2.71
C ASP A 57 -1.33 -13.30 -2.02
N TYR A 58 -2.08 -14.08 -1.24
CA TYR A 58 -3.16 -13.57 -0.40
C TYR A 58 -2.63 -12.55 0.63
N GLY A 59 -1.59 -12.91 1.38
CA GLY A 59 -1.00 -12.02 2.38
C GLY A 59 -0.46 -10.72 1.79
N ASN A 60 0.17 -10.78 0.61
CA ASN A 60 0.64 -9.61 -0.12
C ASN A 60 -0.51 -8.69 -0.55
N ARG A 61 -1.59 -9.24 -1.10
CA ARG A 61 -2.78 -8.48 -1.49
C ARG A 61 -3.45 -7.80 -0.30
N VAL A 62 -3.59 -8.50 0.83
CA VAL A 62 -4.19 -7.92 2.05
C VAL A 62 -3.33 -6.77 2.57
N ARG A 63 -2.00 -6.93 2.63
CA ARG A 63 -1.09 -5.86 3.08
C ARG A 63 -1.20 -4.62 2.20
N ALA A 64 -1.09 -4.80 0.89
CA ALA A 64 -1.16 -3.71 -0.08
C ALA A 64 -2.53 -3.03 -0.06
N GLY A 65 -3.61 -3.82 -0.03
CA GLY A 65 -4.98 -3.32 0.06
C GLY A 65 -5.20 -2.45 1.29
N VAL A 66 -4.79 -2.89 2.48
CA VAL A 66 -4.91 -2.08 3.70
C VAL A 66 -4.13 -0.77 3.58
N HIS A 67 -2.89 -0.80 3.10
CA HIS A 67 -2.10 0.42 2.93
C HIS A 67 -2.75 1.39 1.93
N MET A 68 -3.16 0.90 0.75
CA MET A 68 -3.80 1.72 -0.27
C MET A 68 -5.13 2.31 0.20
N THR A 69 -5.97 1.54 0.92
CA THR A 69 -7.23 2.04 1.46
C THR A 69 -7.02 3.11 2.54
N LEU A 70 -6.04 2.94 3.43
CA LEU A 70 -5.72 3.95 4.43
C LEU A 70 -5.20 5.24 3.78
N SER A 71 -4.32 5.13 2.78
CA SER A 71 -3.82 6.28 2.01
C SER A 71 -4.95 7.00 1.26
N ALA A 72 -5.88 6.26 0.66
CA ALA A 72 -7.06 6.85 0.02
C ALA A 72 -7.95 7.60 1.03
N ALA A 73 -8.15 7.05 2.23
CA ALA A 73 -8.91 7.68 3.30
C ALA A 73 -8.23 8.98 3.79
N VAL A 74 -6.90 8.98 3.95
CA VAL A 74 -6.13 10.20 4.29
C VAL A 74 -6.36 11.29 3.24
N SER A 75 -6.20 10.96 1.95
CA SER A 75 -6.43 11.93 0.86
C SER A 75 -7.87 12.47 0.84
N ALA A 76 -8.87 11.64 1.15
CA ALA A 76 -10.25 12.09 1.25
C ALA A 76 -10.49 13.04 2.44
N LEU A 77 -9.84 12.77 3.59
CA LEU A 77 -9.90 13.65 4.77
C LEU A 77 -9.20 14.99 4.50
N GLU A 78 -8.09 15.01 3.76
CA GLU A 78 -7.44 16.27 3.35
C GLU A 78 -8.36 17.16 2.50
N VAL A 79 -9.20 16.55 1.65
CA VAL A 79 -10.24 17.28 0.90
C VAL A 79 -11.29 17.83 1.85
N ALA A 80 -11.77 17.02 2.80
CA ALA A 80 -12.75 17.47 3.79
C ALA A 80 -12.19 18.63 4.64
N GLU A 81 -10.94 18.54 5.10
CA GLU A 81 -10.24 19.61 5.80
C GLU A 81 -10.18 20.88 4.95
N ALA A 82 -9.75 20.79 3.70
CA ALA A 82 -9.65 21.94 2.80
C ALA A 82 -11.01 22.62 2.53
N LEU A 83 -12.09 21.84 2.47
CA LEU A 83 -13.45 22.36 2.29
C LEU A 83 -14.00 23.01 3.57
N MET A 84 -13.65 22.48 4.73
CA MET A 84 -14.07 22.99 6.03
C MET A 84 -13.21 24.16 6.53
N GLU A 85 -11.97 24.26 6.05
CA GLU A 85 -11.03 25.29 6.45
C GLU A 85 -11.21 26.57 5.61
N ASN A 86 -11.86 27.57 6.23
CA ASN A 86 -11.87 28.97 5.81
C ASN A 86 -12.45 29.28 4.42
N PHE A 87 -13.39 28.48 3.88
CA PHE A 87 -14.11 28.83 2.65
C PHE A 87 -14.82 30.20 2.74
N ASP A 88 -15.22 30.58 3.94
CA ASP A 88 -15.90 31.84 4.27
C ASP A 88 -14.98 33.06 4.09
N ILE A 89 -13.67 32.86 4.24
CA ILE A 89 -12.62 33.90 4.29
C ILE A 89 -11.89 34.03 2.95
N VAL A 90 -11.95 33.00 2.10
CA VAL A 90 -11.39 33.03 0.74
C VAL A 90 -12.21 33.97 -0.14
N ASP A 91 -11.54 34.85 -0.89
CA ASP A 91 -12.17 35.77 -1.84
C ASP A 91 -13.02 34.97 -2.86
N ALA A 92 -14.16 35.54 -3.28
CA ALA A 92 -15.11 34.87 -4.16
C ALA A 92 -14.46 34.37 -5.46
N LYS A 93 -13.42 35.05 -5.95
CA LYS A 93 -12.64 34.65 -7.13
C LYS A 93 -11.80 33.40 -6.89
N ASP A 94 -11.26 33.21 -5.69
CA ASP A 94 -10.39 32.10 -5.35
C ASP A 94 -11.17 30.85 -4.92
N ARG A 95 -12.41 31.01 -4.43
CA ARG A 95 -13.30 29.88 -4.07
C ARG A 95 -13.50 28.90 -5.21
N LYS A 96 -13.66 29.38 -6.45
CA LYS A 96 -13.82 28.51 -7.62
C LYS A 96 -12.57 27.70 -7.91
N ARG A 97 -11.39 28.29 -7.76
CA ARG A 97 -10.10 27.61 -7.95
C ARG A 97 -9.90 26.54 -6.87
N GLU A 98 -10.24 26.86 -5.63
CA GLU A 98 -10.16 25.92 -4.52
C GLU A 98 -11.11 24.73 -4.66
N LEU A 99 -12.35 24.95 -5.13
CA LEU A 99 -13.27 23.85 -5.45
C LEU A 99 -12.73 22.95 -6.55
N ILE A 100 -12.10 23.52 -7.60
CA ILE A 100 -11.44 22.72 -8.64
C ILE A 100 -10.30 21.90 -8.03
N ARG A 101 -9.44 22.49 -7.21
CA ARG A 101 -8.36 21.78 -6.50
C ARG A 101 -8.89 20.63 -5.64
N CYS A 102 -9.91 20.89 -4.82
CA CYS A 102 -10.57 19.88 -4.01
C CYS A 102 -11.16 18.75 -4.86
N SER A 103 -11.77 19.07 -6.00
CA SER A 103 -12.32 18.05 -6.91
C SER A 103 -11.24 17.16 -7.53
N LEU A 104 -10.07 17.72 -7.85
CA LEU A 104 -8.94 16.96 -8.38
C LEU A 104 -8.38 16.02 -7.30
N ASN A 105 -8.19 16.52 -6.08
CA ASN A 105 -7.72 15.72 -4.95
C ASN A 105 -8.71 14.60 -4.59
N ALA A 106 -10.02 14.87 -4.65
CA ALA A 106 -11.05 13.87 -4.42
C ALA A 106 -11.00 12.74 -5.47
N ARG A 107 -10.67 13.06 -6.73
CA ARG A 107 -10.46 12.04 -7.78
C ARG A 107 -9.24 11.18 -7.48
N VAL A 108 -8.15 11.76 -7.01
CA VAL A 108 -6.96 11.00 -6.59
C VAL A 108 -7.31 10.01 -5.48
N ALA A 109 -8.06 10.44 -4.46
CA ALA A 109 -8.52 9.55 -3.40
C ALA A 109 -9.40 8.40 -3.93
N ARG A 110 -10.34 8.70 -4.84
CA ARG A 110 -11.17 7.70 -5.52
C ARG A 110 -10.33 6.69 -6.30
N ASP A 111 -9.38 7.17 -7.09
CA ASP A 111 -8.56 6.32 -7.96
C ASP A 111 -7.66 5.40 -7.13
N ALA A 112 -7.12 5.90 -6.01
CA ALA A 112 -6.38 5.07 -5.05
C ALA A 112 -7.27 3.98 -4.40
N ALA A 113 -8.52 4.31 -4.06
CA ALA A 113 -9.47 3.33 -3.54
C ALA A 113 -9.86 2.27 -4.60
N ALA A 114 -9.99 2.68 -5.86
CA ALA A 114 -10.23 1.76 -6.97
C ALA A 114 -9.05 0.82 -7.22
N GLU A 115 -7.81 1.32 -7.14
CA GLU A 115 -6.60 0.49 -7.22
C GLU A 115 -6.55 -0.53 -6.06
N ALA A 116 -6.89 -0.12 -4.84
CA ALA A 116 -7.00 -1.02 -3.70
C ALA A 116 -8.01 -2.15 -3.96
N ALA A 117 -9.19 -1.82 -4.53
CA ALA A 117 -10.21 -2.81 -4.87
C ALA A 117 -9.73 -3.80 -5.95
N ALA A 118 -8.99 -3.32 -6.96
CA ALA A 118 -8.40 -4.17 -7.99
C ALA A 118 -7.35 -5.14 -7.41
N VAL A 119 -6.51 -4.66 -6.48
CA VAL A 119 -5.53 -5.50 -5.77
C VAL A 119 -6.21 -6.55 -4.89
N LEU A 120 -7.23 -6.17 -4.12
CA LEU A 120 -7.96 -7.08 -3.25
C LEU A 120 -8.73 -8.16 -4.01
N SER A 121 -9.28 -7.83 -5.17
CA SER A 121 -9.96 -8.79 -6.05
C SER A 121 -8.99 -9.70 -6.83
N GLY A 122 -7.68 -9.42 -6.79
CA GLY A 122 -6.67 -10.15 -7.56
C GLY A 122 -6.63 -9.80 -9.05
N GLN A 123 -7.35 -8.75 -9.48
CA GLN A 123 -7.28 -8.24 -10.85
C GLN A 123 -5.95 -7.53 -11.12
N GLN A 124 -5.30 -6.99 -10.08
CA GLN A 124 -4.00 -6.33 -10.16
C GLN A 124 -3.04 -6.91 -9.12
N ALA A 125 -1.79 -7.12 -9.51
CA ALA A 125 -0.73 -7.47 -8.56
C ALA A 125 -0.32 -6.24 -7.73
N PRO A 126 -0.02 -6.40 -6.42
CA PRO A 126 0.64 -5.36 -5.65
C PRO A 126 1.92 -4.89 -6.35
N LYS A 127 2.11 -3.58 -6.49
CA LYS A 127 3.37 -3.04 -7.04
C LYS A 127 4.51 -3.44 -6.09
N SER A 128 5.47 -4.23 -6.59
CA SER A 128 6.67 -4.56 -5.83
C SER A 128 7.70 -3.45 -6.00
N ASP A 129 8.37 -3.12 -4.90
CA ASP A 129 9.51 -2.21 -4.95
C ASP A 129 10.75 -3.03 -5.35
N ALA A 130 11.14 -2.94 -6.63
CA ALA A 130 12.15 -3.81 -7.25
C ALA A 130 13.50 -3.83 -6.49
N MET A 131 13.86 -2.75 -5.80
CA MET A 131 15.07 -2.69 -4.97
C MET A 131 14.98 -3.55 -3.69
N VAL A 132 13.78 -3.70 -3.11
CA VAL A 132 13.54 -4.52 -1.92
C VAL A 132 13.55 -6.01 -2.30
N GLU A 133 13.04 -6.35 -3.48
CA GLU A 133 13.10 -7.71 -4.02
C GLU A 133 14.54 -8.20 -4.19
N ILE A 134 15.45 -7.38 -4.75
CA ILE A 134 16.86 -7.75 -4.97
C ILE A 134 17.60 -8.04 -3.65
N LYS A 135 17.43 -7.20 -2.63
CA LYS A 135 18.10 -7.40 -1.32
C LYS A 135 17.57 -8.65 -0.60
N ARG A 136 16.27 -8.92 -0.66
CA ARG A 136 15.65 -10.11 -0.06
C ARG A 136 15.99 -11.38 -0.84
N LEU A 137 16.15 -11.31 -2.15
CA LEU A 137 16.65 -12.42 -2.98
C LEU A 137 17.99 -12.93 -2.43
N LYS A 138 18.94 -12.02 -2.18
CA LYS A 138 20.24 -12.38 -1.59
C LYS A 138 20.08 -13.05 -0.22
N SER A 139 19.28 -12.47 0.68
CA SER A 139 19.10 -13.01 2.04
C SER A 139 18.37 -14.36 2.08
N ALA A 140 17.32 -14.54 1.27
CA ALA A 140 16.55 -15.77 1.23
C ALA A 140 17.32 -16.91 0.53
N LEU A 141 18.10 -16.61 -0.51
CA LEU A 141 19.02 -17.58 -1.12
C LEU A 141 20.09 -18.05 -0.12
N PHE A 142 20.63 -17.12 0.67
CA PHE A 142 21.59 -17.45 1.72
C PHE A 142 20.99 -18.38 2.79
N GLN A 143 19.77 -18.08 3.26
CA GLN A 143 19.11 -18.89 4.28
C GLN A 143 18.65 -20.27 3.78
N ARG A 144 18.22 -20.38 2.53
CA ARG A 144 17.63 -21.62 1.99
C ARG A 144 18.65 -22.52 1.30
N PHE A 145 19.74 -21.95 0.77
CA PHE A 145 20.73 -22.70 -0.04
C PHE A 145 22.19 -22.48 0.39
N GLY A 146 22.47 -21.61 1.39
CA GLY A 146 23.83 -21.39 1.89
C GLY A 146 24.77 -20.66 0.91
N ILE A 147 24.23 -20.04 -0.16
CA ILE A 147 25.03 -19.38 -1.18
C ILE A 147 25.35 -17.95 -0.70
N GLY A 148 26.53 -17.79 -0.10
CA GLY A 148 27.11 -16.52 0.34
C GLY A 148 28.47 -16.29 -0.30
N GLU A 149 28.75 -15.02 -0.59
CA GLU A 149 29.85 -14.48 -1.41
C GLU A 149 31.21 -15.19 -1.24
N GLN A 150 31.71 -15.79 -2.33
CA GLN A 150 33.16 -15.79 -2.56
C GLN A 150 33.51 -14.37 -2.99
N GLU A 151 33.87 -13.52 -2.03
CA GLU A 151 34.64 -12.31 -2.32
C GLU A 151 35.95 -12.75 -2.97
N ASN A 152 36.08 -12.50 -4.26
CA ASN A 152 37.37 -12.60 -4.94
C ASN A 152 38.30 -11.55 -4.31
N ALA A 153 39.39 -12.04 -3.71
CA ALA A 153 40.56 -11.28 -3.34
C ALA A 153 41.25 -10.67 -4.57
#